data_AF-A0A835H5G6-F1
#
_entry.id   AF-A0A835H5G6-F1
#
_cell.length_a   1.000
_cell.length_b   1.000
_cell.length_c   1.000
_cell.angle_alpha   90.00
_cell.angle_beta   90.00
_cell.angle_gamma   90.00
#
_symmetry.space_group_name_H-M   'P 1'
#
loop_
_entity.id
_entity.type
_entity.pdbx_description
1 polymer ?
#
loop_
_entity_poly.entity_id
_entity_poly.type
_entity_poly.pdbx_seq_one_letter_code
_entity_poly.pdbx_strand_id
1 'polypeptide(L)'
;MRRVESMLLTVQLKDMINYPLPAFKILEALTAASCQETFCYERAELLGDAYLQWVVSRFLFLKYPQKHEGQLTRMRQQMVSNMVLYQFAQNKRLQSFIQADRFAPSRWAAPGVLPVFDEDTKDADTFIFGEGGRSTEIESEKGLRDDGDEYYRVLSSKTLADVVEALIGVYYVEGGKNAAHHLMNWIGIQVEFDPKEIERIQTSHAMSQSILRSVNFDARKVP
;
A
#
# COMPACT_ATOMS: atom_id res chain seq x y z
N MET A 1 12.72 3.27 22.62
CA MET A 1 13.48 2.22 21.90
C MET A 1 12.78 1.78 20.62
N ARG A 2 11.54 1.28 20.65
CA ARG A 2 10.81 0.82 19.44
C ARG A 2 10.71 1.88 18.31
N ARG A 3 10.50 3.16 18.65
CA ARG A 3 10.48 4.25 17.64
C ARG A 3 11.82 4.49 16.92
N VAL A 4 12.95 4.20 17.58
CA VAL A 4 14.29 4.32 16.97
C VAL A 4 14.52 3.19 15.99
N GLU A 5 14.12 1.97 16.36
CA GLU A 5 14.16 0.78 15.51
C GLU A 5 13.32 0.97 14.24
N SER A 6 12.06 1.39 14.38
CA SER A 6 11.19 1.67 13.23
C SER A 6 11.73 2.79 12.34
N MET A 7 12.33 3.81 12.93
CA MET A 7 13.00 4.87 12.17
C MET A 7 14.21 4.35 11.40
N LEU A 8 15.01 3.46 12.00
CA LEU A 8 16.18 2.86 11.35
C LEU A 8 15.76 1.99 10.16
N LEU A 9 14.76 1.12 10.34
CA LEU A 9 14.16 0.32 9.27
C LEU A 9 13.62 1.22 8.15
N THR A 10 13.00 2.34 8.51
CA THR A 10 12.51 3.32 7.55
C THR A 10 13.64 3.96 6.74
N VAL A 11 14.76 4.30 7.38
CA VAL A 11 15.94 4.83 6.69
C VAL A 11 16.52 3.79 5.73
N GLN A 12 16.60 2.53 6.16
CA GLN A 12 17.02 1.43 5.28
C GLN A 12 16.09 1.28 4.07
N LEU A 13 14.77 1.32 4.27
CA LEU A 13 13.80 1.27 3.16
C LEU A 13 13.97 2.46 2.22
N LYS A 14 14.17 3.66 2.76
CA LYS A 14 14.43 4.87 1.99
C LYS A 14 15.67 4.70 1.10
N ASP A 15 16.75 4.13 1.62
CA ASP A 15 17.98 3.89 0.85
C ASP A 15 17.75 2.86 -0.26
N MET A 16 16.91 1.84 -0.03
CA MET A 16 16.53 0.87 -1.06
C MET A 16 15.68 1.47 -2.19
N ILE A 17 14.81 2.44 -1.89
CA ILE A 17 13.99 3.14 -2.88
C ILE A 17 14.81 4.23 -3.60
N ASN A 18 15.81 4.78 -2.92
CA ASN A 18 16.75 5.79 -3.41
C ASN A 18 16.04 7.04 -3.97
N TYR A 19 15.23 7.69 -3.15
CA TYR A 19 14.52 8.92 -3.50
C TYR A 19 14.56 9.93 -2.34
N PRO A 20 14.72 11.25 -2.59
CA PRO A 20 14.97 12.25 -1.54
C PRO A 20 13.69 12.65 -0.78
N LEU A 21 13.15 11.72 0.02
CA LEU A 21 11.98 11.96 0.87
C LEU A 21 12.36 12.01 2.36
N PRO A 22 11.62 12.77 3.19
CA PRO A 22 11.83 12.76 4.62
C PRO A 22 11.43 11.40 5.23
N ALA A 23 12.33 10.80 6.02
CA ALA A 23 12.12 9.46 6.59
C ALA A 23 10.89 9.40 7.50
N PHE A 24 10.57 10.46 8.24
CA PHE A 24 9.40 10.46 9.13
C PHE A 24 8.06 10.28 8.38
N LYS A 25 7.98 10.71 7.12
CA LYS A 25 6.79 10.53 6.28
C LYS A 25 6.67 9.11 5.76
N ILE A 26 7.79 8.48 5.44
CA ILE A 26 7.80 7.06 5.08
C ILE A 26 7.40 6.22 6.30
N LEU A 27 7.87 6.58 7.50
CA LEU A 27 7.48 5.92 8.75
C LEU A 27 5.97 6.04 9.01
N GLU A 28 5.36 7.18 8.70
CA GLU A 28 3.91 7.39 8.78
C GLU A 28 3.14 6.37 7.92
N ALA A 29 3.60 6.13 6.68
CA ALA A 29 3.01 5.11 5.79
C ALA A 29 3.26 3.66 6.24
N LEU A 30 4.31 3.39 7.03
CA LEU A 30 4.63 2.06 7.55
C LEU A 30 3.95 1.76 8.89
N THR A 31 3.27 2.72 9.51
CA THR A 31 2.69 2.59 10.85
C THR A 31 1.18 2.35 10.79
N ALA A 32 0.75 1.19 11.26
CA ALA A 32 -0.67 0.84 11.32
C ALA A 32 -1.37 1.54 12.49
N ALA A 33 -2.69 1.78 12.33
CA ALA A 33 -3.52 2.37 13.38
C ALA A 33 -3.52 1.56 14.69
N SER A 34 -3.31 0.24 14.60
CA SER A 34 -3.19 -0.67 15.74
C SER A 34 -1.98 -0.36 16.65
N CYS A 35 -0.99 0.40 16.19
CA CYS A 35 0.12 0.85 17.04
C CYS A 35 -0.28 1.89 18.09
N GLN A 36 -1.44 2.55 17.94
CA GLN A 36 -1.88 3.65 18.80
C GLN A 36 -0.87 4.80 18.90
N GLU A 37 -0.11 5.03 17.83
CA GLU A 37 0.73 6.21 17.69
C GLU A 37 -0.10 7.43 17.28
N THR A 38 0.50 8.61 17.40
CA THR A 38 -0.13 9.88 16.98
C THR A 38 -0.32 10.01 15.46
N PHE A 39 0.24 9.09 14.68
CA PHE A 39 0.22 9.05 13.23
C PHE A 39 0.00 7.61 12.74
N CYS A 40 -0.68 7.45 11.61
CA CYS A 40 -0.95 6.17 10.97
C CYS A 40 -1.09 6.33 9.46
N TYR A 41 -1.04 5.21 8.73
CA TYR A 41 -1.07 5.22 7.27
C TYR A 41 -2.45 5.53 6.65
N GLU A 42 -3.56 5.48 7.41
CA GLU A 42 -4.93 5.49 6.86
C GLU A 42 -5.24 6.69 5.95
N ARG A 43 -4.76 7.88 6.30
CA ARG A 43 -4.95 9.09 5.47
C ARG A 43 -4.16 9.03 4.17
N ALA A 44 -2.95 8.48 4.25
CA ALA A 44 -2.09 8.32 3.09
C ALA A 44 -2.60 7.18 2.19
N GLU A 45 -3.10 6.09 2.77
CA GLU A 45 -3.76 4.97 2.08
C GLU A 45 -4.93 5.50 1.24
N LEU A 46 -5.84 6.24 1.85
CA LEU A 46 -7.00 6.81 1.15
C LEU A 46 -6.58 7.66 -0.07
N LEU A 47 -5.56 8.50 0.10
CA LEU A 47 -5.05 9.32 -1.00
C LEU A 47 -4.33 8.48 -2.06
N GLY A 48 -3.56 7.49 -1.61
CA GLY A 48 -2.83 6.57 -2.45
C GLY A 48 -3.72 5.72 -3.33
N ASP A 49 -4.79 5.17 -2.78
CA ASP A 49 -5.83 4.43 -3.52
C ASP A 49 -6.46 5.32 -4.59
N ALA A 50 -6.92 6.53 -4.22
CA ALA A 50 -7.50 7.46 -5.17
C ALA A 50 -6.52 7.83 -6.30
N TYR A 51 -5.25 8.08 -5.96
CA TYR A 51 -4.22 8.39 -6.96
C TYR A 51 -3.93 7.18 -7.86
N LEU A 52 -3.74 5.98 -7.28
CA LEU A 52 -3.49 4.74 -8.03
C LEU A 52 -4.63 4.44 -9.00
N GLN A 53 -5.89 4.54 -8.54
CA GLN A 53 -7.06 4.37 -9.39
C GLN A 53 -7.07 5.38 -10.54
N TRP A 54 -6.78 6.65 -10.28
CA TRP A 54 -6.73 7.68 -11.31
C TRP A 54 -5.63 7.41 -12.36
N VAL A 55 -4.41 7.11 -11.89
CA VAL A 55 -3.24 6.83 -12.73
C VAL A 55 -3.50 5.65 -13.66
N VAL A 56 -4.00 4.53 -13.11
CA VAL A 56 -4.29 3.32 -13.88
C VAL A 56 -5.45 3.54 -14.85
N SER A 57 -6.52 4.23 -14.41
CA SER A 57 -7.66 4.55 -15.30
C SER A 57 -7.20 5.37 -16.50
N ARG A 58 -6.38 6.41 -16.25
CA ARG A 58 -5.84 7.26 -17.30
C ARG A 58 -4.94 6.47 -18.25
N PHE A 59 -4.04 5.66 -17.72
CA PHE A 59 -3.15 4.82 -18.53
C PHE A 59 -3.93 3.85 -19.43
N LEU A 60 -4.94 3.17 -18.89
CA LEU A 60 -5.77 2.24 -19.66
C LEU A 60 -6.58 2.94 -20.75
N PHE A 61 -7.13 4.12 -20.44
CA PHE A 61 -7.90 4.91 -21.39
C PHE A 61 -7.04 5.33 -22.59
N LEU A 62 -5.79 5.74 -22.36
CA LEU A 62 -4.87 6.17 -23.41
C LEU A 62 -4.28 5.01 -24.21
N LYS A 63 -3.90 3.93 -23.51
CA LYS A 63 -3.29 2.75 -24.14
C LYS A 63 -4.29 1.94 -24.97
N TYR A 64 -5.58 1.97 -24.62
CA TYR A 64 -6.60 1.15 -25.26
C TYR A 64 -7.84 1.96 -25.69
N PRO A 65 -7.72 2.90 -26.65
CA PRO A 65 -8.81 3.80 -27.04
C PRO A 65 -10.00 3.09 -27.71
N GLN A 66 -9.82 1.86 -28.18
CA GLN A 66 -10.86 1.07 -28.84
C GLN A 66 -11.65 0.16 -27.87
N LYS A 67 -11.27 0.12 -26.59
CA LYS A 67 -11.95 -0.70 -25.58
C LYS A 67 -13.11 0.11 -24.98
N HIS A 68 -14.25 -0.55 -24.78
CA HIS A 68 -15.39 0.09 -24.13
C HIS A 68 -15.21 0.12 -22.59
N GLU A 69 -16.01 0.94 -21.92
CA GLU A 69 -15.94 1.21 -20.48
C GLU A 69 -15.87 -0.04 -19.59
N GLY A 70 -16.72 -1.05 -19.86
CA GLY A 70 -16.73 -2.30 -19.10
C GLY A 70 -15.42 -3.08 -19.17
N GLN A 71 -14.78 -3.11 -20.35
CA GLN A 71 -13.46 -3.74 -20.52
C GLN A 71 -12.38 -2.97 -19.76
N LEU A 72 -12.36 -1.64 -19.88
CA LEU A 72 -11.41 -0.77 -19.17
C LEU A 72 -11.56 -0.90 -17.65
N THR A 73 -12.80 -0.94 -17.15
CA THR A 73 -13.10 -1.12 -15.73
C THR A 73 -12.60 -2.45 -15.21
N ARG A 74 -12.83 -3.55 -15.95
CA ARG A 74 -12.33 -4.88 -15.58
C ARG A 74 -10.80 -4.93 -15.56
N MET A 75 -10.14 -4.35 -16.57
CA MET A 75 -8.69 -4.28 -16.63
C MET A 75 -8.12 -3.46 -15.46
N ARG A 76 -8.75 -2.33 -15.13
CA ARG A 76 -8.38 -1.51 -13.98
C ARG A 76 -8.45 -2.32 -12.70
N GLN A 77 -9.58 -2.96 -12.42
CA GLN A 77 -9.78 -3.77 -11.21
C GLN A 77 -8.74 -4.90 -11.10
N GLN A 78 -8.35 -5.51 -12.22
CA GLN A 78 -7.29 -6.52 -12.23
C GLN A 78 -5.92 -5.94 -11.86
N MET A 79 -5.60 -4.72 -12.32
CA MET A 79 -4.31 -4.06 -12.02
C MET A 79 -4.22 -3.51 -10.60
N VAL A 80 -5.32 -3.00 -10.03
CA VAL A 80 -5.35 -2.35 -8.71
C VAL A 80 -5.99 -3.22 -7.62
N SER A 81 -6.07 -4.53 -7.81
CA SER A 81 -6.63 -5.42 -6.78
C SER A 81 -5.70 -5.54 -5.58
N ASN A 82 -6.26 -5.63 -4.37
CA ASN A 82 -5.48 -5.81 -3.13
C ASN A 82 -4.58 -7.04 -3.20
N MET A 83 -4.99 -8.11 -3.90
CA MET A 83 -4.17 -9.30 -4.10
C MET A 83 -2.90 -8.99 -4.91
N VAL A 84 -3.02 -8.20 -5.97
CA VAL A 84 -1.86 -7.78 -6.80
C VAL A 84 -0.94 -6.85 -6.00
N LEU A 85 -1.49 -5.89 -5.25
CA LEU A 85 -0.71 -5.01 -4.39
C LEU A 85 0.02 -5.78 -3.28
N TYR A 86 -0.65 -6.77 -2.68
CA TYR A 86 -0.04 -7.70 -1.72
C TYR A 86 1.12 -8.50 -2.31
N GLN A 87 0.97 -9.00 -3.54
CA GLN A 87 2.06 -9.70 -4.24
C GLN A 87 3.27 -8.78 -4.45
N PHE A 88 3.04 -7.52 -4.86
CA PHE A 88 4.13 -6.56 -4.98
C PHE A 88 4.81 -6.26 -3.63
N ALA A 89 4.03 -6.12 -2.55
CA ALA A 89 4.56 -5.91 -1.21
C ALA A 89 5.45 -7.07 -0.74
N GLN A 90 5.03 -8.32 -0.99
CA GLN A 90 5.80 -9.51 -0.66
C GLN A 90 7.10 -9.61 -1.48
N ASN A 91 7.04 -9.32 -2.78
CA ASN A 91 8.22 -9.33 -3.65
C ASN A 91 9.31 -8.37 -3.16
N LYS A 92 8.92 -7.29 -2.48
CA LYS A 92 9.80 -6.30 -1.85
C LYS A 92 10.07 -6.53 -0.37
N ARG A 93 9.53 -7.60 0.21
CA ARG A 93 9.63 -7.94 1.64
C ARG A 93 9.21 -6.78 2.57
N LEU A 94 8.22 -5.98 2.14
CA LEU A 94 7.76 -4.79 2.89
C LEU A 94 7.24 -5.12 4.29
N GLN A 95 6.79 -6.36 4.49
CA GLN A 95 6.33 -6.89 5.77
C GLN A 95 7.30 -6.67 6.93
N SER A 96 8.60 -6.74 6.67
CA SER A 96 9.64 -6.54 7.69
C SER A 96 9.77 -5.09 8.18
N PHE A 97 9.24 -4.13 7.41
CA PHE A 97 9.33 -2.69 7.71
C PHE A 97 8.07 -2.16 8.39
N ILE A 98 6.97 -2.91 8.37
CA ILE A 98 5.66 -2.43 8.85
C ILE A 98 5.56 -2.58 10.36
N GLN A 99 5.13 -1.50 11.01
CA GLN A 99 4.82 -1.49 12.42
C GLN A 99 3.31 -1.68 12.59
N ALA A 100 2.89 -2.86 13.06
CA ALA A 100 1.48 -3.16 13.34
C ALA A 100 1.16 -3.31 14.83
N ASP A 101 2.14 -3.62 15.67
CA ASP A 101 1.87 -3.91 17.08
C ASP A 101 1.97 -2.67 17.98
N ARG A 102 1.07 -2.59 18.95
CA ARG A 102 1.17 -1.65 20.06
C ARG A 102 2.44 -1.90 20.86
N PHE A 103 3.09 -0.84 21.32
CA PHE A 103 4.18 -0.96 22.27
C PHE A 103 3.66 -1.46 23.63
N ALA A 104 4.08 -2.67 24.01
CA ALA A 104 3.82 -3.26 25.31
C ALA A 104 5.14 -3.30 26.10
N PRO A 105 5.29 -2.50 27.17
CA PRO A 105 6.50 -2.51 27.99
C PRO A 105 6.80 -3.88 28.61
N SER A 106 5.77 -4.66 28.94
CA SER A 106 5.90 -6.02 29.50
C SER A 106 6.54 -7.01 28.53
N ARG A 107 6.35 -6.83 27.22
CA ARG A 107 6.95 -7.66 26.17
C ARG A 107 8.29 -7.11 25.67
N TRP A 108 8.76 -6.00 26.24
CA TRP A 108 10.00 -5.37 25.82
C TRP A 108 11.17 -5.86 26.67
N ALA A 109 12.15 -6.47 26.03
CA ALA A 109 13.44 -6.80 26.62
C ALA A 109 14.55 -5.99 25.93
N ALA A 110 15.57 -5.60 26.69
CA ALA A 110 16.75 -4.99 26.11
C ALA A 110 17.49 -6.00 25.20
N PRO A 111 18.16 -5.55 24.13
CA PRO A 111 18.98 -6.43 23.31
C PRO A 111 19.96 -7.24 24.16
N GLY A 112 19.98 -8.56 23.99
CA GLY A 112 20.81 -9.48 24.79
C GLY A 112 20.20 -9.96 26.10
N VAL A 113 19.00 -9.48 26.46
CA VAL A 113 18.22 -9.99 27.60
C VAL A 113 17.10 -10.87 27.06
N LEU A 114 17.02 -12.12 27.54
CA LEU A 114 15.90 -13.00 27.21
C LEU A 114 14.60 -12.39 27.74
N PRO A 115 13.52 -12.36 26.95
CA PRO A 115 12.24 -11.89 27.45
C PRO A 115 11.80 -12.78 28.62
N VAL A 116 11.54 -12.18 29.77
CA VAL A 116 10.87 -12.87 30.88
C VAL A 116 9.39 -12.86 30.52
N PHE A 117 8.91 -13.98 29.97
CA PHE A 117 7.48 -14.15 29.74
C PHE A 117 6.83 -14.52 31.07
N ASP A 118 6.03 -13.62 31.65
CA ASP A 118 5.05 -14.03 32.66
C ASP A 118 3.99 -14.86 31.93
N GLU A 119 3.91 -16.15 32.26
CA GLU A 119 2.96 -17.13 31.71
C GLU A 119 1.48 -16.76 31.98
N ASP A 120 1.23 -15.72 32.81
CA ASP A 120 -0.08 -15.38 33.34
C ASP A 120 -0.83 -14.25 32.61
N THR A 121 -0.25 -13.62 31.59
CA THR A 121 -1.00 -12.62 30.81
C THR A 121 -1.69 -13.28 29.61
N LYS A 122 -2.82 -13.94 29.87
CA LYS A 122 -3.82 -14.25 28.84
C LYS A 122 -4.45 -12.94 28.36
N ASP A 123 -3.70 -12.16 27.59
CA ASP A 123 -4.29 -11.16 26.70
C ASP A 123 -4.91 -11.94 25.53
N ALA A 124 -6.15 -12.38 25.77
CA ALA A 124 -7.06 -12.80 24.74
C ALA A 124 -7.34 -11.59 23.84
N ASP A 125 -6.50 -11.36 22.84
CA ASP A 125 -6.88 -10.63 21.64
C ASP A 125 -5.87 -10.87 20.49
N THR A 126 -6.43 -11.35 19.37
CA THR A 126 -5.84 -11.42 18.01
C THR A 126 -5.01 -12.65 17.62
N PHE A 127 -5.45 -13.86 17.97
CA PHE A 127 -5.32 -14.98 17.03
C PHE A 127 -6.58 -15.05 16.17
N ILE A 128 -6.58 -14.31 15.05
CA ILE A 128 -7.63 -14.39 14.03
C ILE A 128 -7.36 -15.63 13.18
N PHE A 129 -7.73 -16.80 13.68
CA PHE A 129 -8.09 -17.92 12.83
C PHE A 129 -9.56 -18.23 13.10
N GLY A 130 -10.40 -17.89 12.13
CA GLY A 130 -11.82 -18.19 12.18
C GLY A 130 -12.04 -19.69 12.23
N GLU A 131 -12.68 -20.15 13.29
CA GLU A 131 -13.35 -21.45 13.31
C GLU A 131 -14.54 -21.41 12.35
N GLY A 132 -14.54 -22.33 11.40
CA GLY A 132 -15.69 -22.62 10.55
C GLY A 132 -15.44 -23.87 9.72
N GLY A 133 -15.80 -25.05 10.24
CA GLY A 133 -16.07 -26.24 9.41
C GLY A 133 -15.18 -27.48 9.61
N ARG A 134 -15.43 -28.20 10.71
CA ARG A 134 -15.54 -29.68 10.83
C ARG A 134 -14.99 -30.55 9.65
N SER A 135 -13.87 -31.25 9.91
CA SER A 135 -13.40 -32.58 9.40
C SER A 135 -13.51 -32.85 7.89
N THR A 136 -12.45 -33.21 7.15
CA THR A 136 -11.78 -34.53 7.20
C THR A 136 -10.46 -34.49 6.41
N GLU A 137 -9.43 -35.10 7.00
CA GLU A 137 -8.12 -35.58 6.50
C GLU A 137 -7.76 -35.45 5.00
N ILE A 138 -6.68 -34.72 4.70
CA ILE A 138 -5.65 -35.13 3.72
C ILE A 138 -4.27 -34.73 4.27
N GLU A 139 -3.43 -35.74 4.52
CA GLU A 139 -2.01 -35.63 4.84
C GLU A 139 -1.23 -35.06 3.65
N SER A 140 -0.31 -34.12 3.89
CA SER A 140 0.93 -33.99 3.11
C SER A 140 1.96 -33.13 3.83
N GLU A 141 3.00 -33.83 4.28
CA GLU A 141 4.41 -33.44 4.36
C GLU A 141 4.82 -32.21 5.21
N LYS A 142 5.18 -32.55 6.46
CA LYS A 142 6.17 -31.80 7.26
C LYS A 142 7.51 -31.75 6.52
N GLY A 143 7.81 -30.61 5.93
CA GLY A 143 9.16 -30.21 5.55
C GLY A 143 9.86 -29.53 6.72
N LEU A 144 10.85 -30.20 7.29
CA LEU A 144 11.80 -29.70 8.28
C LEU A 144 12.63 -28.53 7.70
N ARG A 145 12.62 -27.36 8.35
CA ARG A 145 13.60 -26.27 8.20
C ARG A 145 13.77 -25.69 9.62
N ASP A 146 14.79 -26.13 10.37
CA ASP A 146 16.19 -25.70 10.38
C ASP A 146 16.40 -24.26 10.89
N ASP A 147 17.39 -24.13 11.77
CA ASP A 147 17.64 -23.11 12.79
C ASP A 147 17.67 -21.64 12.32
N GLY A 148 17.13 -20.74 13.16
CA GLY A 148 17.53 -19.32 13.18
C GLY A 148 16.51 -18.28 12.68
N ASP A 149 15.24 -18.64 12.52
CA ASP A 149 14.27 -17.73 11.90
C ASP A 149 13.84 -16.57 12.83
N GLU A 150 14.51 -15.44 12.59
CA GLU A 150 14.00 -14.07 12.65
C GLU A 150 12.46 -14.01 12.73
N TYR A 151 11.93 -13.33 13.74
CA TYR A 151 10.50 -13.26 14.09
C TYR A 151 9.68 -12.56 12.99
N TYR A 152 9.52 -13.18 11.81
CA TYR A 152 8.74 -12.67 10.70
C TYR A 152 7.26 -12.62 11.13
N ARG A 153 6.79 -11.44 11.50
CA ARG A 153 5.39 -11.22 11.89
C ARG A 153 4.50 -11.40 10.68
N VAL A 154 3.62 -12.40 10.70
CA VAL A 154 2.64 -12.64 9.62
C VAL A 154 1.59 -11.52 9.63
N LEU A 155 1.65 -10.62 8.64
CA LEU A 155 0.66 -9.54 8.47
C LEU A 155 -0.45 -9.98 7.52
N SER A 156 -1.64 -9.38 7.67
CA SER A 156 -2.74 -9.66 6.73
C SER A 156 -2.41 -9.14 5.34
N SER A 157 -2.91 -9.83 4.31
CA SER A 157 -2.76 -9.40 2.91
C SER A 157 -3.34 -8.02 2.65
N LYS A 158 -4.42 -7.67 3.38
CA LYS A 158 -5.03 -6.35 3.35
C LYS A 158 -4.07 -5.28 3.88
N THR A 159 -3.49 -5.47 5.06
CA THR A 159 -2.54 -4.51 5.66
C THR A 159 -1.36 -4.22 4.74
N LEU A 160 -0.82 -5.25 4.08
CA LEU A 160 0.28 -5.09 3.13
C LEU A 160 -0.12 -4.29 1.88
N ALA A 161 -1.33 -4.51 1.37
CA ALA A 161 -1.88 -3.73 0.25
C ALA A 161 -2.12 -2.27 0.66
N ASP A 162 -2.76 -2.05 1.81
CA ASP A 162 -3.07 -0.73 2.35
C ASP A 162 -1.76 0.08 2.56
N VAL A 163 -0.67 -0.56 3.02
CA VAL A 163 0.66 0.08 3.14
C VAL A 163 1.27 0.44 1.79
N VAL A 164 1.10 -0.38 0.75
CA VAL A 164 1.56 -0.03 -0.61
C VAL A 164 0.85 1.22 -1.10
N GLU A 165 -0.47 1.31 -0.92
CA GLU A 165 -1.26 2.49 -1.26
C GLU A 165 -0.80 3.69 -0.45
N ALA A 166 -0.60 3.53 0.86
CA ALA A 166 -0.11 4.62 1.71
C ALA A 166 1.28 5.14 1.30
N LEU A 167 2.20 4.25 0.92
CA LEU A 167 3.51 4.66 0.40
C LEU A 167 3.36 5.47 -0.89
N ILE A 168 2.48 5.05 -1.81
CA ILE A 168 2.16 5.81 -3.02
C ILE A 168 1.60 7.19 -2.66
N GLY A 169 0.68 7.26 -1.69
CA GLY A 169 0.12 8.51 -1.19
C GLY A 169 1.17 9.45 -0.61
N VAL A 170 2.07 8.96 0.26
CA VAL A 170 3.17 9.75 0.83
C VAL A 170 4.12 10.27 -0.25
N TYR A 171 4.52 9.41 -1.20
CA TYR A 171 5.39 9.81 -2.30
C TYR A 171 4.74 10.87 -3.19
N TYR A 172 3.43 10.77 -3.41
CA TYR A 172 2.69 11.77 -4.16
C TYR A 172 2.59 13.12 -3.44
N VAL A 173 2.35 13.13 -2.12
CA VAL A 173 2.24 14.38 -1.35
C VAL A 173 3.58 15.10 -1.24
N GLU A 174 4.63 14.38 -0.90
CA GLU A 174 5.94 14.99 -0.60
C GLU A 174 6.77 15.26 -1.86
N GLY A 175 6.73 14.36 -2.85
CA GLY A 175 7.56 14.42 -4.05
C GLY A 175 6.79 14.58 -5.37
N GLY A 176 5.46 14.70 -5.31
CA GLY A 176 4.61 14.89 -6.47
C GLY A 176 4.53 13.67 -7.39
N LYS A 177 4.07 13.90 -8.62
CA LYS A 177 3.81 12.84 -9.61
C LYS A 177 5.06 12.04 -9.97
N ASN A 178 6.22 12.69 -10.05
CA ASN A 178 7.49 12.05 -10.42
C ASN A 178 7.98 11.08 -9.32
N ALA A 179 7.84 11.48 -8.05
CA ALA A 179 8.18 10.61 -6.93
C ALA A 179 7.26 9.40 -6.84
N ALA A 180 5.94 9.63 -6.98
CA ALA A 180 4.97 8.55 -6.99
C ALA A 180 5.23 7.56 -8.14
N HIS A 181 5.57 8.07 -9.33
CA HIS A 181 5.94 7.22 -10.47
C HIS A 181 7.24 6.43 -10.22
N HIS A 182 8.26 7.06 -9.62
CA HIS A 182 9.49 6.38 -9.24
C HIS A 182 9.23 5.22 -8.27
N LEU A 183 8.40 5.45 -7.25
CA LEU A 183 7.98 4.39 -6.32
C LEU A 183 7.19 3.30 -7.03
N MET A 184 6.20 3.65 -7.87
CA MET A 184 5.40 2.68 -8.64
C MET A 184 6.30 1.77 -9.49
N ASN A 185 7.29 2.34 -10.18
CA ASN A 185 8.27 1.57 -10.95
C ASN A 185 9.14 0.69 -10.05
N TRP A 186 9.58 1.21 -8.90
CA TRP A 186 10.37 0.43 -7.93
C TRP A 186 9.58 -0.77 -7.42
N ILE A 187 8.30 -0.60 -7.06
CA ILE A 187 7.40 -1.66 -6.57
C ILE A 187 7.11 -2.70 -7.69
N GLY A 188 7.03 -2.25 -8.95
CA GLY A 188 6.75 -3.09 -10.11
C GLY A 188 5.44 -2.78 -10.83
N ILE A 189 4.77 -1.69 -10.45
CA ILE A 189 3.57 -1.19 -11.12
C ILE A 189 4.02 -0.40 -12.37
N GLN A 190 3.99 -1.06 -13.52
CA GLN A 190 4.37 -0.45 -14.80
C GLN A 190 3.23 0.42 -15.35
N VAL A 191 3.19 1.67 -14.91
CA VAL A 191 2.33 2.69 -15.52
C VAL A 191 3.21 3.76 -16.14
N GLU A 192 3.30 3.77 -17.47
CA GLU A 192 4.05 4.79 -18.18
C GLU A 192 3.36 6.15 -18.06
N PHE A 193 4.10 7.15 -17.58
CA PHE A 193 3.70 8.55 -17.63
C PHE A 193 4.48 9.23 -18.77
N ASP A 194 3.96 9.21 -20.00
CA ASP A 194 4.52 10.06 -21.06
C ASP A 194 3.92 11.48 -20.95
N PRO A 195 4.73 12.52 -20.66
CA PRO A 195 4.26 13.91 -20.67
C PRO A 195 3.71 14.32 -22.04
N LYS A 196 4.23 13.73 -23.14
CA LYS A 196 3.81 14.04 -24.50
C LYS A 196 2.44 13.47 -24.84
N GLU A 197 1.94 12.49 -24.08
CA GLU A 197 0.55 12.03 -24.23
C GLU A 197 -0.45 13.06 -23.70
N ILE A 198 -0.09 13.87 -22.69
CA ILE A 198 -0.95 14.97 -22.20
C ILE A 198 -1.16 16.01 -23.29
N GLU A 199 -0.08 16.39 -23.98
CA GLU A 199 -0.12 17.34 -25.10
C GLU A 199 -0.84 16.75 -26.32
N ARG A 200 -0.65 15.45 -26.61
CA ARG A 200 -1.38 14.77 -27.68
C ARG A 200 -2.88 14.67 -27.40
N ILE A 201 -3.32 14.56 -26.15
CA ILE A 201 -4.74 14.68 -25.80
C ILE A 201 -5.21 16.12 -26.05
N GLN A 202 -4.51 17.14 -25.58
CA GLN A 202 -4.89 18.54 -25.83
C GLN A 202 -4.97 18.87 -27.33
N THR A 203 -4.12 18.25 -28.15
CA THR A 203 -4.06 18.51 -29.60
C THR A 203 -5.02 17.64 -30.41
N SER A 204 -5.22 16.37 -30.03
CA SER A 204 -6.16 15.44 -30.70
C SER A 204 -7.60 15.62 -30.25
N HIS A 205 -7.79 16.10 -29.02
CA HIS A 205 -9.07 16.51 -28.45
C HIS A 205 -9.18 18.03 -28.50
N ALA A 206 -9.23 18.58 -29.71
CA ALA A 206 -10.33 19.50 -30.00
C ALA A 206 -11.64 18.70 -29.81
N MET A 207 -11.97 18.39 -28.54
CA MET A 207 -13.27 17.86 -28.18
C MET A 207 -14.27 18.80 -28.82
N SER A 208 -15.17 18.26 -29.64
CA SER A 208 -16.17 19.08 -30.31
C SER A 208 -16.78 19.99 -29.26
N GLN A 209 -16.61 21.31 -29.41
CA GLN A 209 -17.09 22.31 -28.44
C GLN A 209 -18.60 22.15 -28.15
N SER A 210 -19.32 21.38 -28.97
CA SER A 210 -20.67 20.90 -28.76
C SER A 210 -20.89 20.14 -27.45
N ILE A 211 -19.97 19.26 -27.02
CA ILE A 211 -20.14 18.46 -25.79
C ILE A 211 -20.00 19.37 -24.55
N LEU A 212 -19.00 20.26 -24.54
CA LEU A 212 -18.80 21.24 -23.48
C LEU A 212 -19.94 22.28 -23.42
N ARG A 213 -20.57 22.63 -24.54
CA ARG A 213 -21.75 23.52 -24.58
C ARG A 213 -23.05 22.83 -24.15
N SER A 214 -23.15 21.50 -24.29
CA SER A 214 -24.35 20.74 -23.90
C SER A 214 -24.50 20.54 -22.40
N VAL A 215 -23.43 20.75 -21.60
CA VAL A 215 -23.49 20.65 -20.15
C VAL A 215 -23.60 22.05 -19.55
N ASN A 216 -24.84 22.52 -19.42
CA ASN A 216 -25.14 23.80 -18.79
C ASN A 216 -25.13 23.64 -17.27
N PHE A 217 -24.00 23.92 -16.62
CA PHE A 217 -23.85 23.85 -15.16
C PHE A 217 -24.66 24.94 -14.41
N ASP A 218 -25.11 25.99 -15.10
CA ASP A 218 -25.89 27.08 -14.50
C ASP A 218 -27.39 26.76 -14.34
N ALA A 219 -27.89 25.66 -14.92
CA ALA A 219 -29.29 25.27 -14.82
C ALA A 219 -29.68 24.62 -13.48
N ARG A 220 -28.76 24.51 -12.51
CA ARG A 220 -29.00 23.93 -11.17
C ARG A 220 -28.85 24.91 -10.01
N LYS A 221 -28.99 26.21 -10.24
CA LYS A 221 -29.37 27.12 -9.16
C LYS A 221 -30.89 27.12 -9.06
N VAL A 222 -31.40 26.17 -8.28
CA VAL A 222 -32.79 26.21 -7.79
C VAL A 222 -32.92 27.45 -6.88
N PRO A 223 -34.01 28.24 -7.01
CA PRO A 223 -34.23 29.46 -6.24
C PRO A 223 -34.33 29.24 -4.73
#